data_AF-A0A966X5D0-F1
#
_entry.id   AF-A0A966X5D0-F1
#
_cell.length_a   1.000
_cell.length_b   1.000
_cell.length_c   1.000
_cell.angle_alpha   90.00
_cell.angle_beta   90.00
_cell.angle_gamma   90.00
#
_symmetry.space_group_name_H-M   'P 1'
#
loop_
_entity.id
_entity.type
_entity.pdbx_description
1 polymer ?
#
loop_
_entity_poly.entity_id
_entity_poly.type
_entity_poly.pdbx_seq_one_letter_code
_entity_poly.pdbx_strand_id
1 'polypeptide(L)' 'MGSEISQELHHIALGILGLKSSLYVRDAHAADDGKWPLGYMNSYTGTISGGSSEIQRNILGERVLGLPKTK' A
#
# COMPACT_ATOMS: atom_id res chain seq x y z
N MET A 1 0.41 2.19 9.28
CA MET A 1 0.60 0.77 9.69
C MET A 1 -0.19 -0.20 8.82
N GLY A 2 -1.53 -0.12 8.77
CA GLY A 2 -2.32 -1.01 7.90
C GLY A 2 -2.05 -0.82 6.40
N SER A 3 -1.70 0.41 5.99
CA SER A 3 -1.35 0.75 4.60
C SER A 3 -0.02 0.13 4.14
N GLU A 4 1.02 0.11 4.99
CA GLU A 4 2.33 -0.46 4.65
C GLU A 4 2.27 -1.99 4.53
N ILE A 5 1.60 -2.66 5.48
CA ILE A 5 1.40 -4.12 5.44
C ILE A 5 0.59 -4.51 4.20
N SER A 6 -0.42 -3.71 3.84
CA SER A 6 -1.21 -3.93 2.62
C SER A 6 -0.36 -3.78 1.36
N GLN A 7 0.49 -2.74 1.28
CA GLN A 7 1.42 -2.55 0.16
C GLN A 7 2.39 -3.74 0.02
N GLU A 8 2.98 -4.17 1.12
CA GLU A 8 3.95 -5.27 1.14
C GLU A 8 3.30 -6.61 0.75
N LEU A 9 2.09 -6.89 1.26
CA LEU A 9 1.33 -8.07 0.90
C LEU A 9 1.03 -8.11 -0.61
N HIS A 10 0.55 -6.99 -1.17
CA HIS A 10 0.28 -6.92 -2.60
C HIS A 10 1.57 -7.02 -3.42
N HIS A 11 2.67 -6.42 -2.99
CA HIS A 11 3.97 -6.54 -3.66
C HIS A 11 4.46 -7.99 -3.73
N ILE A 12 4.35 -8.74 -2.64
CA ILE A 12 4.67 -10.17 -2.60
C ILE A 12 3.76 -10.94 -3.56
N ALA A 13 2.47 -10.65 -3.57
CA ALA A 13 1.51 -11.29 -4.48
C ALA A 13 1.87 -11.05 -5.96
N LEU A 14 2.29 -9.83 -6.33
CA LEU A 14 2.76 -9.55 -7.69
C LEU A 14 4.02 -10.36 -8.04
N GLY A 15 4.94 -10.52 -7.09
CA GLY A 15 6.12 -11.37 -7.25
C GLY A 15 5.77 -12.83 -7.51
N ILE A 16 4.78 -13.37 -6.80
CA ILE A 16 4.29 -14.75 -6.99
C ILE A 16 3.59 -14.90 -8.35
N LEU A 17 2.81 -13.90 -8.77
CA LEU A 17 2.07 -13.93 -10.04
C LEU A 17 2.97 -13.81 -11.28
N GLY A 18 4.18 -13.28 -11.13
CA GLY A 18 5.14 -13.13 -12.24
C GLY A 18 4.55 -12.33 -13.39
N LEU A 19 4.63 -12.85 -14.62
CA LEU A 19 4.12 -12.17 -15.82
C LEU A 19 2.61 -11.88 -15.78
N LYS A 20 1.81 -12.66 -15.03
CA LYS A 20 0.37 -12.42 -14.92
C LYS A 20 0.04 -11.16 -14.11
N SER A 21 1.01 -10.61 -13.37
CA SER A 21 0.83 -9.37 -12.60
C SER A 21 0.63 -8.13 -13.49
N SER A 22 1.00 -8.18 -14.77
CA SER A 22 0.79 -7.08 -15.72
C SER A 22 -0.60 -7.09 -16.36
N LEU A 23 -1.38 -8.16 -16.19
CA LEU A 23 -2.72 -8.28 -16.75
C LEU A 23 -3.73 -7.51 -15.89
N TYR A 24 -4.57 -6.72 -16.55
CA TYR A 24 -5.53 -5.86 -15.88
C TYR A 24 -6.90 -6.53 -15.72
N VAL A 25 -7.77 -5.89 -14.93
CA VAL A 25 -9.15 -6.37 -14.71
C VAL A 25 -9.86 -6.52 -16.05
N ARG A 26 -10.64 -7.61 -16.20
CA ARG A 26 -11.31 -8.04 -17.44
C ARG A 26 -10.43 -8.68 -18.51
N ASP A 27 -9.13 -8.87 -18.25
CA ASP A 27 -8.32 -9.77 -19.09
C ASP A 27 -8.66 -11.23 -18.76
N ALA A 28 -9.00 -12.03 -19.78
CA ALA A 28 -9.39 -13.42 -19.62
C ALA A 28 -8.29 -14.31 -19.01
N HIS A 29 -7.03 -13.87 -19.08
CA HIS A 29 -5.87 -14.57 -18.55
C HIS A 29 -5.39 -14.01 -17.21
N ALA A 30 -6.01 -12.93 -16.71
CA ALA A 30 -5.67 -12.36 -15.41
C ALA A 30 -5.96 -13.35 -14.28
N ALA A 31 -5.00 -13.49 -13.37
CA ALA A 31 -5.21 -14.25 -12.15
C ALA A 31 -6.18 -13.49 -11.24
N ASP A 32 -7.16 -14.21 -10.70
CA ASP A 32 -8.18 -13.66 -9.79
C ASP A 32 -8.81 -12.36 -10.31
N ASP A 33 -9.13 -12.33 -11.62
CA ASP A 33 -9.75 -11.19 -12.32
C ASP A 33 -8.97 -9.86 -12.17
N GLY A 34 -7.65 -9.93 -12.00
CA GLY A 34 -6.79 -8.75 -11.90
C GLY A 34 -6.87 -8.01 -10.57
N LYS A 35 -7.46 -8.63 -9.53
CA LYS A 35 -7.62 -8.01 -8.20
C LYS A 35 -6.29 -7.66 -7.53
N TRP A 36 -5.26 -8.47 -7.69
CA TRP A 36 -3.95 -8.25 -7.06
C TRP A 36 -3.21 -7.00 -7.59
N PRO A 37 -3.04 -6.80 -8.92
CA PRO A 37 -2.48 -5.56 -9.44
C PRO A 37 -3.36 -4.34 -9.18
N LEU A 38 -4.69 -4.49 -9.23
CA LEU A 38 -5.61 -3.41 -8.85
C LEU A 38 -5.46 -3.03 -7.37
N GLY A 39 -5.38 -4.02 -6.48
CA GLY A 39 -5.19 -3.83 -5.04
C GLY A 39 -3.84 -3.18 -4.72
N TYR A 40 -2.78 -3.55 -5.44
CA TYR A 40 -1.48 -2.89 -5.33
C TYR A 40 -1.57 -1.40 -5.70
N MET A 41 -2.19 -1.05 -6.83
CA MET A 41 -2.38 0.35 -7.23
C MET A 41 -3.24 1.13 -6.22
N ASN A 42 -4.30 0.51 -5.70
CA ASN A 42 -5.16 1.11 -4.68
C ASN A 42 -4.49 1.21 -3.30
N SER A 43 -3.51 0.38 -2.99
CA SER A 43 -2.79 0.46 -1.72
C SER A 43 -2.00 1.78 -1.57
N TYR A 44 -1.68 2.45 -2.67
CA TYR A 44 -1.09 3.80 -2.67
C TYR A 44 -2.09 4.91 -2.33
N THR A 45 -3.38 4.73 -2.64
CA THR A 45 -4.40 5.72 -2.25
C THR A 45 -4.64 5.68 -0.74
N GLY A 46 -4.54 4.50 -0.13
CA GLY A 46 -4.58 4.30 1.32
C GLY A 46 -3.48 5.05 2.08
N THR A 47 -2.29 5.21 1.50
CA THR A 47 -1.21 6.03 2.09
C THR A 47 -1.45 7.53 2.03
N ILE A 48 -2.40 8.01 1.22
CA ILE A 48 -2.69 9.45 1.08
C ILE A 48 -3.94 9.82 1.88
N SER A 49 -4.99 9.00 1.86
CA SER A 49 -6.29 9.32 2.49
C SER A 49 -6.34 9.16 4.02
N GLY A 50 -5.48 8.35 4.64
CA GLY A 50 -5.51 8.07 6.09
C GLY A 50 -4.63 9.00 6.95
N GLY A 51 -4.08 10.06 6.35
CA GLY A 51 -2.88 10.73 6.85
C GLY A 51 -1.65 9.93 6.44
N SER A 52 -0.68 10.57 5.79
CA SER A 52 0.53 9.86 5.36
C SER A 52 1.20 9.19 6.55
N SER A 53 1.84 8.04 6.32
CA SER A 53 2.59 7.35 7.38
C SER A 53 3.61 8.28 8.05
N GLU A 54 4.08 9.30 7.35
CA GLU A 54 4.93 10.36 7.87
C GLU A 54 4.20 11.26 8.88
N ILE A 55 2.96 11.69 8.61
CA ILE A 55 2.14 12.43 9.58
C ILE A 55 1.89 11.58 10.83
N GLN A 56 1.56 10.29 10.68
CA GLN A 56 1.35 9.40 11.84
C GLN A 56 2.64 9.20 12.65
N ARG A 57 3.79 9.03 11.99
CA ARG A 57 5.11 8.95 12.65
C ARG A 57 5.46 10.24 13.37
N ASN A 58 5.18 11.41 12.78
CA ASN A 58 5.40 12.70 13.43
C ASN A 58 4.49 12.87 14.66
N ILE A 59 3.20 12.50 14.57
CA ILE A 59 2.29 12.51 15.73
C ILE A 59 2.81 11.61 16.85
N LEU A 60 3.31 10.41 16.52
CA LEU A 60 3.90 9.51 17.51
C LEU A 60 5.16 10.12 18.14
N GLY A 61 6.03 10.72 17.32
CA GLY A 61 7.24 11.42 17.76
C GLY A 61 6.93 12.58 18.71
N GLU A 62 5.96 13.43 18.36
CA GLU A 62 5.54 14.57 19.18
C GLU A 62 4.83 14.12 20.47
N ARG A 63 3.85 13.21 20.37
CA ARG A 63 2.93 12.91 21.48
C ARG A 63 3.41 11.81 22.41
N VAL A 64 4.18 10.84 21.89
CA VAL A 64 4.65 9.68 22.68
C VAL A 64 6.11 9.87 23.08
N LEU A 65 6.94 10.41 22.17
CA LEU A 65 8.39 10.55 22.41
C LEU A 65 8.82 11.97 22.82
N GLY A 66 7.92 12.96 22.80
CA GLY A 66 8.23 14.34 23.19
C GLY A 66 9.18 15.07 22.25
N LEU A 67 9.33 14.60 21.01
CA LEU A 67 10.19 15.23 20.00
C LEU A 67 9.62 16.60 19.59
N PRO A 68 10.49 17.58 19.28
CA PRO A 68 10.05 18.88 18.78
C PRO A 68 9.34 18.74 17.43
N LYS A 69 8.36 19.63 17.18
CA LYS A 69 7.57 19.60 15.95
C LYS A 69 8.44 19.76 14.72
N THR A 70 8.23 18.88 13.74
CA THR A 70 8.78 19.04 12.40
C THR A 70 8.08 20.24 11.73
N LYS A 71 8.85 21.19 11.19
CA LYS A 71 8.33 22.40 10.52
C LYS A 71 7.62 22.08 9.22
#